data_AF-A0A7C6YB43-F1
#
_entry.id   AF-A0A7C6YB43-F1
#
_cell.length_a   1.000
_cell.length_b   1.000
_cell.length_c   1.000
_cell.angle_alpha   90.00
_cell.angle_beta   90.00
_cell.angle_gamma   90.00
#
_symmetry.space_group_name_H-M   'P 1'
#
loop_
_entity.id
_entity.type
_entity.pdbx_description
1 polymer ?
#
loop_
_entity_poly.entity_id
_entity_poly.type
_entity_poly.pdbx_seq_one_letter_code
_entity_poly.pdbx_strand_id
1 'polypeptide(L)'
;MENKDKEKKQIENEEQEVEEEHKENQDDDLRFAPEDLKKFIEELKNRYNLDEENIRIVKIERRKPSPKQILLSFLFSYLSDFILIISLNGYLGFAPYKFFRLLLFSVIFSTTEILIRELMMKYYPKLMFYSFGTILFPITITALIFAWWVTPGLQVDSYNNLVVFFIIFLILRVIINFLLMKRNRDKMFRKIKGGK
;
A
#
# COMPACT_ATOMS: atom_id res chain seq x y z
N MET A 1 35.06 35.45 44.86
CA MET A 1 33.72 34.89 44.53
C MET A 1 33.40 35.30 43.09
N GLU A 2 34.02 34.68 42.09
CA GLU A 2 33.97 35.20 40.71
C GLU A 2 34.12 34.10 39.63
N ASN A 3 33.83 32.85 39.97
CA ASN A 3 34.09 31.70 39.09
C ASN A 3 32.90 30.72 38.97
N LYS A 4 31.68 31.15 39.31
CA LYS A 4 30.46 30.33 39.15
C LYS A 4 29.47 30.89 38.10
N ASP A 5 29.66 32.12 37.64
CA ASP A 5 28.74 32.76 36.68
C ASP A 5 29.19 32.64 35.20
N LYS A 6 30.40 32.10 34.94
CA LYS A 6 30.87 31.87 33.57
C LYS A 6 30.48 30.49 33.01
N GLU A 7 30.38 29.47 33.85
CA GLU A 7 29.97 28.11 33.43
C GLU A 7 28.48 28.02 33.05
N LYS A 8 27.60 28.83 33.66
CA LYS A 8 26.17 28.81 33.33
C LYS A 8 25.83 29.42 31.96
N LYS A 9 26.65 30.32 31.43
CA LYS A 9 26.41 30.96 30.12
C LYS A 9 26.95 30.17 28.92
N GLN A 10 27.79 29.16 29.15
CA GLN A 10 28.24 28.27 28.07
C GLN A 10 27.26 27.12 27.81
N ILE A 11 26.56 26.64 28.85
CA ILE A 11 25.61 25.53 28.74
C ILE A 11 24.32 25.98 28.02
N GLU A 12 23.83 27.21 28.26
CA GLU A 12 22.63 27.73 27.58
C GLU A 12 22.85 28.04 26.08
N ASN A 13 24.08 28.32 25.65
CA ASN A 13 24.38 28.56 24.24
C ASN A 13 24.58 27.25 23.45
N GLU A 14 25.07 26.18 24.08
CA GLU A 14 25.18 24.85 23.43
C GLU A 14 23.82 24.14 23.32
N GLU A 15 22.89 24.37 24.26
CA GLU A 15 21.53 23.81 24.15
C GLU A 15 20.65 24.53 23.10
N GLN A 16 20.94 25.81 22.78
CA GLN A 16 20.21 26.53 21.72
C GLN A 16 20.73 26.23 20.30
N GLU A 17 22.00 25.88 20.11
CA GLU A 17 22.49 25.44 18.79
C GLU A 17 22.03 24.02 18.41
N VAL A 18 21.73 23.16 19.39
CA VAL A 18 21.25 21.79 19.12
C VAL A 18 19.75 21.73 18.79
N GLU A 19 18.96 22.72 19.20
CA GLU A 19 17.51 22.74 18.95
C GLU A 19 17.10 23.41 17.63
N GLU A 20 17.99 24.20 16.99
CA GLU A 20 17.74 24.81 15.67
C GLU A 20 18.23 23.95 14.49
N GLU A 21 19.23 23.08 14.66
CA GLU A 21 19.65 22.15 13.59
C GLU A 21 18.68 20.97 13.35
N HIS A 22 17.67 20.79 14.22
CA HIS A 22 16.71 19.69 14.11
C HIS A 22 15.39 20.04 13.38
N LYS A 23 15.24 21.25 12.82
CA LYS A 23 14.00 21.67 12.14
C LYS A 23 14.07 21.92 10.64
N GLU A 24 15.23 21.80 10.00
CA GLU A 24 15.34 21.87 8.54
C GLU A 24 16.01 20.61 8.01
N ASN A 25 15.19 19.60 7.69
CA ASN A 25 15.39 18.62 6.61
C ASN A 25 14.29 17.55 6.70
N GLN A 26 13.04 17.98 6.49
CA GLN A 26 11.89 17.08 6.47
C GLN A 26 11.53 16.53 5.08
N ASP A 27 12.34 16.77 4.05
CA ASP A 27 11.94 16.41 2.68
C ASP A 27 13.03 15.87 1.74
N ASP A 28 14.17 15.40 2.24
CA ASP A 28 15.12 14.68 1.39
C ASP A 28 14.96 13.16 1.53
N ASP A 29 14.40 12.57 0.47
CA ASP A 29 14.82 11.29 -0.09
C ASP A 29 15.46 10.33 0.93
N LEU A 30 14.67 9.36 1.43
CA LEU A 30 15.19 8.16 2.12
C LEU A 30 16.03 7.30 1.15
N ARG A 31 17.13 7.85 0.67
CA ARG A 31 18.28 7.14 0.13
C ARG A 31 19.01 6.66 1.36
N PHE A 32 18.73 5.43 1.77
CA PHE A 32 19.60 4.72 2.71
C PHE A 32 21.04 4.86 2.21
N ALA A 33 21.81 5.73 2.86
CA ALA A 33 23.19 5.92 2.50
C ALA A 33 23.97 4.69 2.99
N PRO A 34 25.04 4.26 2.30
CA PRO A 34 25.89 3.18 2.79
C PRO A 34 26.46 3.46 4.19
N GLU A 35 26.48 4.73 4.60
CA GLU A 35 26.90 5.21 5.91
C GLU A 35 25.87 4.91 7.02
N ASP A 36 24.56 5.01 6.73
CA ASP A 36 23.49 4.66 7.67
C ASP A 36 23.47 3.17 7.98
N LEU A 37 23.79 2.34 6.98
CA LEU A 37 23.92 0.90 7.15
C LEU A 37 25.07 0.54 8.10
N LYS A 38 26.21 1.25 7.99
CA LYS A 38 27.37 1.04 8.87
C LYS A 38 27.03 1.42 10.31
N LYS A 39 26.40 2.58 10.52
CA LYS A 39 25.93 3.01 11.85
C LYS A 39 24.98 1.99 12.48
N PHE A 40 24.03 1.45 11.69
CA PHE A 40 23.09 0.44 12.16
C PHE A 40 23.77 -0.89 12.53
N ILE A 41 24.77 -1.31 11.76
CA ILE A 41 25.57 -2.51 12.07
C ILE A 41 26.38 -2.30 13.37
N GLU A 42 26.96 -1.12 13.53
CA GLU A 42 27.76 -0.75 14.71
C GLU A 42 26.89 -0.64 15.97
N GLU A 43 25.67 -0.12 15.85
CA GLU A 43 24.67 -0.09 16.93
C GLU A 43 24.25 -1.51 17.36
N LEU A 44 24.03 -2.42 16.40
CA LEU A 44 23.73 -3.83 16.68
C LEU A 44 24.91 -4.55 17.34
N LYS A 45 26.14 -4.26 16.90
CA LYS A 45 27.38 -4.80 17.48
C LYS A 45 27.50 -4.40 18.95
N ASN A 46 27.30 -3.12 19.25
CA ASN A 46 27.41 -2.60 20.61
C ASN A 46 26.28 -3.09 21.53
N ARG A 47 25.06 -3.26 21.01
CA ARG A 47 23.90 -3.64 21.82
C ARG A 47 23.82 -5.15 22.13
N TYR A 48 24.33 -5.99 21.22
CA TYR A 48 24.23 -7.45 21.33
C TYR A 48 25.58 -8.16 21.45
N ASN A 49 26.69 -7.41 21.48
CA ASN A 49 28.06 -7.94 21.59
C ASN A 49 28.35 -9.03 20.53
N LEU A 50 27.90 -8.78 19.30
CA LEU A 50 28.00 -9.72 18.19
C LEU A 50 29.32 -9.50 17.43
N ASP A 51 30.11 -10.56 17.25
CA ASP A 51 31.27 -10.51 16.36
C ASP A 51 30.85 -10.29 14.90
N GLU A 52 31.68 -9.59 14.11
CA GLU A 52 31.42 -9.25 12.70
C GLU A 52 31.10 -10.48 11.83
N GLU A 53 31.65 -11.64 12.19
CA GLU A 53 31.42 -12.90 11.50
C GLU A 53 29.96 -13.41 11.63
N ASN A 54 29.23 -12.95 12.65
CA ASN A 54 27.84 -13.36 12.90
C ASN A 54 26.80 -12.47 12.20
N ILE A 55 27.21 -11.33 11.64
CA ILE A 55 26.31 -10.39 10.95
C ILE A 55 26.24 -10.75 9.46
N ARG A 56 25.26 -11.60 9.09
CA ARG A 56 24.99 -11.93 7.68
C ARG A 56 24.03 -10.93 7.04
N ILE A 57 24.57 -9.97 6.28
CA ILE A 57 23.77 -9.05 5.48
C ILE A 57 23.29 -9.77 4.22
N VAL A 58 22.02 -10.18 4.20
CA VAL A 58 21.40 -10.78 3.00
C VAL A 58 20.81 -9.66 2.15
N LYS A 59 21.45 -9.36 1.01
CA LYS A 59 20.88 -8.46 0.00
C LYS A 59 19.68 -9.13 -0.65
N ILE A 60 18.47 -8.71 -0.27
CA ILE A 60 17.24 -9.18 -0.92
C ILE A 60 17.08 -8.45 -2.26
N GLU A 61 17.57 -9.05 -3.34
CA GLU A 61 17.32 -8.55 -4.68
C GLU A 61 15.84 -8.73 -5.05
N ARG A 62 15.08 -7.63 -5.00
CA ARG A 62 13.70 -7.61 -5.49
C ARG A 62 13.73 -7.76 -7.02
N ARG A 63 13.33 -8.92 -7.53
CA ARG A 63 13.12 -9.11 -8.97
C ARG A 63 12.04 -8.13 -9.43
N LYS A 64 12.41 -7.14 -10.26
CA LYS A 64 11.42 -6.24 -10.88
C LYS A 64 10.40 -7.09 -11.65
N PRO A 65 9.09 -6.86 -11.46
CA PRO A 65 8.08 -7.62 -12.18
C PRO A 65 8.23 -7.41 -13.68
N SER A 66 8.10 -8.47 -14.48
CA SER A 66 8.17 -8.34 -15.93
C SER A 66 6.90 -7.66 -16.48
N PRO A 67 6.97 -6.92 -17.61
CA PRO A 67 5.79 -6.26 -18.17
C PRO A 67 4.66 -7.26 -18.49
N LYS A 68 5.00 -8.49 -18.90
CA LYS A 68 4.04 -9.58 -19.09
C LYS A 68 3.33 -9.96 -17.78
N GLN A 69 4.04 -9.98 -16.65
CA GLN A 69 3.45 -10.26 -15.34
C GLN A 69 2.55 -9.13 -14.88
N ILE A 70 2.92 -7.88 -15.15
CA ILE A 70 2.10 -6.71 -14.84
C ILE A 70 0.78 -6.78 -15.63
N LEU A 71 0.86 -7.00 -16.94
CA LEU A 71 -0.32 -7.14 -17.80
C LEU A 71 -1.23 -8.29 -17.35
N LEU A 72 -0.66 -9.45 -17.04
CA LEU A 72 -1.42 -10.61 -16.57
C LEU A 72 -2.08 -10.34 -15.20
N SER A 73 -1.41 -9.59 -14.33
CA SER A 73 -1.97 -9.17 -13.04
C SER A 73 -3.15 -8.22 -13.23
N PHE A 74 -3.06 -7.27 -14.15
CA PHE A 74 -4.18 -6.40 -14.48
C PHE A 74 -5.35 -7.20 -15.05
N LEU A 75 -5.11 -8.04 -16.06
CA LEU A 75 -6.16 -8.86 -16.67
C LEU A 75 -6.86 -9.75 -15.63
N PHE A 76 -6.09 -10.35 -14.72
CA PHE A 76 -6.64 -11.16 -13.64
C PHE A 76 -7.49 -10.32 -12.67
N SER A 77 -7.11 -9.07 -12.38
CA SER A 77 -7.89 -8.16 -11.56
C SER A 77 -9.24 -7.85 -12.22
N TYR A 78 -9.24 -7.43 -13.49
CA TYR A 78 -10.46 -7.15 -14.24
C TYR A 78 -11.38 -8.37 -14.30
N LEU A 79 -10.82 -9.55 -14.56
CA LEU A 79 -11.59 -10.79 -14.62
C LEU A 79 -12.19 -11.16 -13.25
N SER A 80 -11.42 -11.00 -12.16
CA SER A 80 -11.90 -11.28 -10.81
C SER A 80 -13.06 -10.35 -10.43
N ASP A 81 -12.94 -9.07 -10.78
CA ASP A 81 -13.97 -8.05 -10.51
C ASP A 81 -15.24 -8.35 -11.28
N PHE A 82 -15.10 -8.70 -12.55
CA PHE A 82 -16.21 -9.06 -13.40
C PHE A 82 -16.94 -10.31 -12.89
N ILE A 83 -16.20 -11.36 -12.55
CA ILE A 83 -16.76 -12.59 -11.97
C ILE A 83 -17.49 -12.28 -10.66
N LEU A 84 -16.92 -11.45 -9.79
CA LEU A 84 -17.59 -11.06 -8.54
C LEU A 84 -18.90 -10.33 -8.80
N ILE A 85 -18.87 -9.31 -9.67
CA ILE A 85 -20.05 -8.47 -9.97
C ILE A 85 -21.16 -9.32 -10.58
N ILE A 86 -20.84 -10.16 -11.58
CA ILE A 86 -21.85 -10.98 -12.24
C ILE A 86 -22.41 -12.06 -11.32
N SER A 87 -21.57 -12.66 -10.47
CA SER A 87 -22.00 -13.70 -9.52
C SER A 87 -22.90 -13.11 -8.45
N LEU A 88 -22.53 -11.96 -7.89
CA LEU A 88 -23.35 -11.28 -6.89
C LEU A 88 -24.64 -10.72 -7.49
N ASN A 89 -24.62 -10.22 -8.73
CA ASN A 89 -25.85 -9.81 -9.39
C ASN A 89 -26.78 -11.01 -9.66
N GLY A 90 -26.22 -12.15 -10.06
CA GLY A 90 -26.99 -13.38 -10.27
C GLY A 90 -27.63 -13.92 -8.98
N TYR A 91 -26.98 -13.72 -7.83
CA TYR A 91 -27.49 -14.16 -6.54
C TYR A 91 -28.47 -13.17 -5.89
N LEU A 92 -28.14 -11.87 -5.89
CA LEU A 92 -28.91 -10.83 -5.20
C LEU A 92 -29.94 -10.14 -6.08
N GLY A 93 -29.79 -10.19 -7.41
CA GLY A 93 -30.68 -9.51 -8.34
C GLY A 93 -30.81 -8.01 -8.07
N PHE A 94 -29.70 -7.30 -7.80
CA PHE A 94 -29.76 -5.87 -7.49
C PHE A 94 -30.02 -5.01 -8.73
N ALA A 95 -29.68 -5.51 -9.92
CA ALA A 95 -29.89 -4.87 -11.21
C ALA A 95 -30.34 -5.90 -12.27
N PRO A 96 -31.08 -5.47 -13.30
CA PRO A 96 -31.58 -6.36 -14.33
C PRO A 96 -30.41 -7.01 -15.08
N TYR A 97 -30.51 -8.31 -15.31
CA TYR A 97 -29.43 -9.10 -15.92
C TYR A 97 -29.23 -8.72 -17.38
N LYS A 98 -28.34 -7.76 -17.62
CA LYS A 98 -27.88 -7.33 -18.95
C LYS A 98 -26.37 -7.46 -19.01
N PHE A 99 -25.91 -8.57 -19.57
CA PHE A 99 -24.49 -8.96 -19.61
C PHE A 99 -23.56 -7.80 -20.02
N PHE A 100 -23.86 -7.13 -21.14
CA PHE A 100 -23.05 -6.01 -21.63
C PHE A 100 -23.01 -4.81 -20.68
N ARG A 101 -24.10 -4.54 -19.93
CA ARG A 101 -24.13 -3.45 -18.95
C ARG A 101 -23.34 -3.79 -17.71
N LEU A 102 -23.42 -5.04 -17.24
CA LEU A 102 -22.63 -5.53 -16.11
C LEU A 102 -21.14 -5.60 -16.45
N LEU A 103 -20.81 -5.99 -17.69
CA LEU A 103 -19.44 -5.95 -18.20
C LEU A 103 -18.92 -4.51 -18.25
N LEU A 104 -19.70 -3.58 -18.82
CA LEU A 104 -19.32 -2.17 -18.87
C LEU A 104 -19.14 -1.59 -17.45
N PHE A 105 -20.08 -1.86 -16.54
CA PHE A 105 -19.99 -1.47 -15.14
C PHE A 105 -18.69 -1.99 -14.49
N SER A 106 -18.37 -3.27 -14.69
CA SER A 106 -17.15 -3.88 -14.17
C SER A 106 -15.90 -3.23 -14.74
N VAL A 107 -15.86 -2.96 -16.04
CA VAL A 107 -14.71 -2.31 -16.69
C VAL A 107 -14.53 -0.89 -16.15
N ILE A 108 -15.60 -0.11 -16.05
CA ILE A 108 -15.55 1.26 -15.50
C ILE A 108 -15.10 1.23 -14.04
N PHE A 109 -15.67 0.32 -13.23
CA PHE A 109 -15.29 0.14 -11.84
C PHE A 109 -13.79 -0.16 -11.69
N SER A 110 -13.29 -1.22 -12.35
CA SER A 110 -11.88 -1.62 -12.26
C SER A 110 -10.95 -0.52 -12.77
N THR A 111 -11.31 0.15 -13.87
CA THR A 111 -10.52 1.28 -14.41
C THR A 111 -10.45 2.43 -13.43
N THR A 112 -11.60 2.83 -12.88
CA THR A 112 -11.70 3.95 -11.93
C THR A 112 -10.90 3.64 -10.67
N GLU A 113 -11.00 2.43 -10.14
CA GLU A 113 -10.24 2.02 -8.96
C GLU A 113 -8.73 2.07 -9.21
N ILE A 114 -8.25 1.57 -10.36
CA ILE A 114 -6.84 1.62 -10.74
C ILE A 114 -6.37 3.07 -10.85
N LEU A 115 -7.13 3.93 -11.54
CA LEU A 115 -6.79 5.34 -11.71
C LEU A 115 -6.72 6.08 -10.37
N ILE A 116 -7.72 5.93 -9.50
CA ILE A 116 -7.72 6.56 -8.17
C ILE A 116 -6.54 6.03 -7.35
N ARG A 117 -6.26 4.73 -7.41
CA ARG A 117 -5.14 4.11 -6.70
C ARG A 117 -3.79 4.65 -7.19
N GLU A 118 -3.60 4.79 -8.50
CA GLU A 118 -2.38 5.36 -9.09
C GLU A 118 -2.23 6.83 -8.73
N LEU A 119 -3.32 7.60 -8.78
CA LEU A 119 -3.36 8.99 -8.34
C LEU A 119 -2.93 9.10 -6.86
N MET A 120 -3.50 8.27 -5.99
CA MET A 120 -3.14 8.22 -4.57
C MET A 120 -1.68 7.81 -4.34
N MET A 121 -1.16 6.85 -5.10
CA MET A 121 0.26 6.49 -5.01
C MET A 121 1.19 7.61 -5.48
N LYS A 122 0.76 8.41 -6.46
CA LYS A 122 1.55 9.53 -7.00
C LYS A 122 1.59 10.73 -6.05
N TYR A 123 0.44 11.12 -5.48
CA TYR A 123 0.34 12.33 -4.65
C TYR A 123 0.47 12.06 -3.15
N TYR A 124 0.04 10.88 -2.68
CA TYR A 124 -0.01 10.54 -1.24
C TYR A 124 0.60 9.14 -0.94
N PRO A 125 1.84 8.84 -1.38
CA PRO A 125 2.45 7.53 -1.15
C PRO A 125 2.58 7.19 0.35
N LYS A 126 2.95 8.17 1.19
CA LYS A 126 3.06 8.01 2.66
C LYS A 126 1.74 7.47 3.24
N LEU A 127 0.60 8.03 2.83
CA LEU A 127 -0.73 7.59 3.29
C LEU A 127 -1.05 6.15 2.86
N MET A 128 -0.69 5.77 1.62
CA MET A 128 -0.86 4.40 1.12
C MET A 128 -0.06 3.38 1.94
N PHE A 129 1.15 3.73 2.39
CA PHE A 129 1.98 2.85 3.21
C PHE A 129 1.51 2.78 4.67
N TYR A 130 1.20 3.93 5.31
CA TYR A 130 0.80 3.97 6.72
C TYR A 130 -0.58 3.37 6.99
N SER A 131 -1.47 3.40 6.01
CA SER A 131 -2.82 2.86 6.16
C SER A 131 -2.88 1.32 6.13
N PHE A 132 -1.77 0.61 5.87
CA PHE A 132 -1.75 -0.85 5.71
C PHE A 132 -2.84 -1.39 4.75
N GLY A 133 -3.22 -0.59 3.74
CA GLY A 133 -4.26 -0.95 2.77
C GLY A 133 -5.69 -0.64 3.22
N THR A 134 -5.93 -0.07 4.41
CA THR A 134 -7.27 0.40 4.80
C THR A 134 -7.78 1.54 3.91
N ILE A 135 -6.87 2.34 3.32
CA ILE A 135 -7.20 3.36 2.32
C ILE A 135 -7.83 2.77 1.04
N LEU A 136 -7.69 1.46 0.80
CA LEU A 136 -8.32 0.82 -0.35
C LEU A 136 -9.83 0.73 -0.22
N PHE A 137 -10.38 0.75 1.01
CA PHE A 137 -11.83 0.75 1.23
C PHE A 137 -12.52 2.00 0.65
N PRO A 138 -12.14 3.24 1.05
CA PRO A 138 -12.77 4.43 0.48
C PRO A 138 -12.54 4.52 -1.03
N ILE A 139 -11.36 4.14 -1.53
CA ILE A 139 -11.09 4.09 -2.98
C ILE A 139 -12.08 3.16 -3.71
N THR A 140 -12.31 1.96 -3.17
CA THR A 140 -13.24 0.98 -3.75
C THR A 140 -14.67 1.50 -3.72
N ILE A 141 -15.10 2.13 -2.61
CA ILE A 141 -16.44 2.70 -2.47
C ILE A 141 -16.64 3.83 -3.49
N THR A 142 -15.68 4.75 -3.61
CA THR A 142 -15.73 5.85 -4.59
C THR A 142 -15.80 5.30 -6.01
N ALA A 143 -15.00 4.28 -6.34
CA ALA A 143 -15.01 3.66 -7.66
C ALA A 143 -16.35 2.98 -7.97
N LEU A 144 -16.99 2.33 -6.99
CA LEU A 144 -18.30 1.70 -7.16
C LEU A 144 -19.40 2.73 -7.40
N ILE A 145 -19.43 3.80 -6.61
CA ILE A 145 -20.40 4.90 -6.77
C ILE A 145 -20.23 5.55 -8.14
N PHE A 146 -18.99 5.83 -8.53
CA PHE A 146 -18.69 6.42 -9.83
C PHE A 146 -19.09 5.49 -10.98
N ALA A 147 -18.76 4.20 -10.90
CA ALA A 147 -19.13 3.23 -11.92
C ALA A 147 -20.64 3.10 -12.07
N TRP A 148 -21.39 3.15 -10.96
CA TRP A 148 -22.84 3.14 -10.99
C TRP A 148 -23.39 4.38 -11.68
N TRP A 149 -22.87 5.57 -11.32
CA TRP A 149 -23.33 6.84 -11.87
C TRP A 149 -23.06 6.96 -13.38
N VAL A 150 -21.91 6.48 -13.85
CA VAL A 150 -21.48 6.60 -15.24
C VAL A 150 -22.09 5.51 -16.13
N THR A 151 -22.46 4.34 -15.59
CA THR A 151 -22.99 3.23 -16.40
C THR A 151 -24.44 3.52 -16.83
N PRO A 152 -24.69 3.78 -18.13
CA PRO A 152 -26.02 4.16 -18.58
C PRO A 152 -27.00 2.98 -18.47
N GLY A 153 -28.16 3.24 -17.86
CA GLY A 153 -29.27 2.28 -17.80
C GLY A 153 -29.03 1.11 -16.83
N LEU A 154 -28.09 1.20 -15.90
CA LEU A 154 -28.05 0.30 -14.75
C LEU A 154 -29.07 0.79 -13.71
N GLN A 155 -30.31 0.33 -13.86
CA GLN A 155 -31.37 0.61 -12.88
C GLN A 155 -31.27 -0.37 -11.71
N VAL A 156 -31.59 0.13 -10.52
CA VAL A 156 -31.59 -0.67 -9.30
C VAL A 156 -33.00 -1.23 -9.12
N ASP A 157 -33.12 -2.54 -9.09
CA ASP A 157 -34.40 -3.21 -8.87
C ASP A 157 -34.75 -3.24 -7.37
N SER A 158 -33.73 -3.33 -6.50
CA SER A 158 -33.88 -3.33 -5.05
C SER A 158 -32.71 -2.62 -4.36
N TYR A 159 -33.01 -1.52 -3.66
CA TYR A 159 -32.03 -0.77 -2.87
C TYR A 159 -31.41 -1.63 -1.75
N ASN A 160 -32.19 -2.48 -1.09
CA ASN A 160 -31.69 -3.37 -0.04
C ASN A 160 -30.67 -4.35 -0.60
N ASN A 161 -30.95 -4.92 -1.78
CA ASN A 161 -30.04 -5.86 -2.43
C ASN A 161 -28.76 -5.16 -2.92
N LEU A 162 -28.85 -3.89 -3.32
CA LEU A 162 -27.68 -3.07 -3.67
C LEU A 162 -26.78 -2.82 -2.46
N VAL A 163 -27.36 -2.48 -1.30
CA VAL A 163 -26.58 -2.27 -0.06
C VAL A 163 -25.89 -3.56 0.36
N VAL A 164 -26.61 -4.69 0.35
CA VAL A 164 -26.06 -6.01 0.64
C VAL A 164 -24.97 -6.38 -0.36
N PHE A 165 -25.17 -6.08 -1.64
CA PHE A 165 -24.17 -6.25 -2.69
C PHE A 165 -22.88 -5.52 -2.35
N PHE A 166 -22.96 -4.24 -1.98
CA PHE A 166 -21.77 -3.45 -1.63
C PHE A 166 -21.00 -4.04 -0.45
N ILE A 167 -21.71 -4.43 0.62
CA ILE A 167 -21.08 -5.01 1.81
C ILE A 167 -20.37 -6.33 1.46
N ILE A 168 -21.07 -7.25 0.79
CA ILE A 168 -20.50 -8.56 0.42
C ILE A 168 -19.34 -8.39 -0.57
N PHE A 169 -19.50 -7.51 -1.55
CA PHE A 169 -18.46 -7.21 -2.53
C PHE A 169 -17.19 -6.69 -1.86
N LEU A 170 -17.30 -5.76 -0.92
CA LEU A 170 -16.15 -5.24 -0.16
C LEU A 170 -15.44 -6.34 0.63
N ILE A 171 -16.20 -7.18 1.36
CA ILE A 171 -15.64 -8.28 2.15
C ILE A 171 -14.90 -9.27 1.23
N LEU A 172 -15.54 -9.72 0.15
CA LEU A 172 -14.93 -10.64 -0.80
C LEU A 172 -13.68 -10.04 -1.45
N ARG A 173 -13.71 -8.75 -1.78
CA ARG A 173 -12.55 -8.07 -2.38
C ARG A 173 -11.36 -8.02 -1.43
N VAL A 174 -11.60 -7.77 -0.14
CA VAL A 174 -10.55 -7.83 0.89
C VAL A 174 -9.94 -9.23 0.97
N ILE A 175 -10.78 -10.27 0.98
CA ILE A 175 -10.33 -11.67 1.00
C ILE A 175 -9.50 -11.99 -0.23
N ILE A 176 -9.95 -11.64 -1.43
CA ILE A 176 -9.22 -11.87 -2.69
C ILE A 176 -7.87 -11.15 -2.68
N ASN A 177 -7.85 -9.87 -2.30
CA ASN A 177 -6.62 -9.09 -2.22
C ASN A 177 -5.63 -9.70 -1.22
N PHE A 178 -6.12 -10.15 -0.07
CA PHE A 178 -5.30 -10.84 0.93
C PHE A 178 -4.72 -12.16 0.39
N LEU A 179 -5.53 -12.97 -0.30
CA LEU A 179 -5.08 -14.23 -0.91
C LEU A 179 -4.05 -13.99 -2.02
N LEU A 180 -4.24 -12.98 -2.86
CA LEU A 180 -3.30 -12.59 -3.91
C LEU A 180 -1.97 -12.11 -3.33
N MET A 181 -2.03 -11.30 -2.28
CA MET A 181 -0.84 -10.79 -1.58
C MET A 181 -0.06 -11.93 -0.91
N LYS A 182 -0.75 -12.87 -0.25
CA LYS A 182 -0.14 -14.08 0.33
C LYS A 182 0.59 -14.91 -0.73
N ARG A 183 -0.06 -15.18 -1.88
CA ARG A 183 0.54 -15.93 -2.98
C ARG A 183 1.80 -15.28 -3.54
N ASN A 184 1.82 -13.95 -3.65
CA ASN A 184 2.98 -13.22 -4.15
C ASN A 184 4.12 -13.18 -3.13
N ARG A 185 3.80 -13.09 -1.83
CA ARG A 185 4.76 -13.12 -0.73
C ARG A 185 5.49 -14.46 -0.63
N ASP A 186 4.78 -15.57 -0.75
CA ASP A 186 5.36 -16.92 -0.65
C ASP A 186 6.36 -17.22 -1.79
N LYS A 187 6.17 -16.61 -2.97
CA LYS A 187 7.12 -16.72 -4.09
C LYS A 187 8.41 -15.92 -3.84
N MET A 188 8.35 -14.85 -3.04
CA MET A 188 9.51 -14.04 -2.68
C MET A 188 10.42 -14.78 -1.68
N PHE A 189 9.83 -15.45 -0.68
CA PHE A 189 10.57 -16.16 0.36
C PHE A 189 11.20 -17.49 -0.10
N ARG A 190 10.63 -18.17 -1.11
CA ARG A 190 11.20 -19.42 -1.66
C ARG A 190 12.54 -19.26 -2.39
N LYS A 191 13.03 -18.03 -2.60
CA LYS A 191 14.27 -17.76 -3.34
C LYS A 191 15.39 -17.11 -2.53
N ILE A 192 15.27 -17.04 -1.20
CA ILE A 192 16.40 -16.70 -0.35
C ILE A 192 17.30 -17.94 -0.25
N LYS A 193 18.08 -18.22 -1.29
CA LYS A 193 19.24 -19.11 -1.19
C LYS A 193 20.28 -18.34 -0.38
N GLY A 194 20.55 -18.82 0.83
CA GLY A 194 21.66 -18.30 1.64
C GLY A 194 22.95 -18.33 0.82
N GLY A 195 23.59 -17.18 0.69
CA GLY A 195 24.99 -17.14 0.27
C GLY A 195 25.79 -17.92 1.30
N LYS A 196 26.61 -18.86 0.80
CA LYS A 196 27.68 -19.46 1.60
C LYS A 196 28.74 -18.42 1.85
#